data_AF-A0A952H6S9-F1
#
_entry.id   AF-A0A952H6S9-F1
#
_cell.length_a   1.000
_cell.length_b   1.000
_cell.length_c   1.000
_cell.angle_alpha   90.00
_cell.angle_beta   90.00
_cell.angle_gamma   90.00
#
_symmetry.space_group_name_H-M   'P 1'
#
loop_
_entity.id
_entity.type
_entity.pdbx_description
1 polymer ?
#
loop_
_entity_poly.entity_id
_entity_poly.type
_entity_poly.pdbx_seq_one_letter_code
_entity_poly.pdbx_strand_id
1 'polypeptide(L)'
;MALLQISEPGASPDPHQRRIAVGIDLGTTHSLVAAVRHGVAECLPDEQGRVILPSAVRYLPEGRRQIGADALAAQAEDPENTIVSVKRFMGRGLADVVNRAQLPYQFEDRPGMLAIATRDGVKSPVEVSAEILATLRFRAEDSFADDLFGAVITVPA
;
A
#
# COMPACT_ATOMS: atom_id res chain seq x y z
N MET A 1 1.12 -7.85 19.44
CA MET A 1 0.37 -9.06 19.06
C MET A 1 1.37 -10.09 18.58
N ALA A 2 1.45 -11.27 19.19
CA ALA A 2 2.21 -12.36 18.57
C ALA A 2 1.36 -12.90 17.43
N LEU A 3 1.87 -12.86 16.19
CA LEU A 3 1.37 -13.71 15.11
C LEU A 3 1.24 -15.13 15.66
N LEU A 4 0.20 -15.88 15.27
CA LEU A 4 0.09 -17.31 15.55
C LEU A 4 1.47 -17.93 15.35
N GLN A 5 2.08 -18.37 16.44
CA GLN A 5 3.48 -18.76 16.47
C GLN A 5 3.57 -20.20 15.98
N ILE A 6 3.32 -20.39 14.67
CA ILE A 6 3.50 -21.67 14.01
C ILE A 6 5.01 -21.87 13.94
N SER A 7 5.52 -22.71 14.84
CA SER A 7 6.94 -23.04 14.94
C SER A 7 7.17 -24.37 14.24
N GLU A 8 8.22 -24.46 13.43
CA GLU A 8 8.72 -25.73 12.92
C GLU A 8 9.00 -26.69 14.11
N PRO A 9 8.70 -27.99 14.00
CA PRO A 9 9.02 -28.95 15.05
C PRO A 9 10.53 -28.91 15.39
N GLY A 10 10.87 -28.50 16.61
CA GLY A 10 12.25 -28.43 17.10
C GLY A 10 12.88 -27.04 17.15
N ALA A 11 12.21 -26.00 16.64
CA ALA A 11 12.65 -24.62 16.79
C ALA A 11 11.83 -23.91 17.88
N SER A 12 12.36 -23.86 19.11
CA SER A 12 11.79 -22.98 20.13
C SER A 12 12.17 -21.53 19.81
N PRO A 13 11.19 -20.64 19.57
CA PRO A 13 11.48 -19.24 19.32
C PRO A 13 12.08 -18.58 20.57
N ASP A 14 13.05 -17.69 20.36
CA ASP A 14 13.68 -16.94 21.44
C ASP A 14 12.63 -16.08 22.17
N PRO A 15 12.35 -16.33 23.47
CA PRO A 15 11.35 -15.59 24.24
C PRO A 15 11.66 -14.10 24.39
N HIS A 16 12.89 -13.67 24.08
CA HIS A 16 13.31 -12.27 24.12
C HIS A 16 13.17 -11.54 22.77
N GLN A 17 12.85 -12.24 21.67
CA GLN A 17 12.71 -11.60 20.37
C GLN A 17 11.34 -10.92 20.25
N ARG A 18 11.34 -9.58 20.28
CA ARG A 18 10.14 -8.79 20.03
C ARG A 18 9.75 -8.91 18.56
N ARG A 19 8.59 -9.53 18.28
CA ARG A 19 8.05 -9.67 16.91
C ARG A 19 6.86 -8.74 16.74
N ILE A 20 7.04 -7.68 15.97
CA ILE A 20 6.00 -6.68 15.73
C ILE A 20 5.20 -7.08 14.49
N ALA A 21 3.89 -7.20 14.65
CA ALA A 21 2.98 -7.49 13.56
C ALA A 21 1.87 -6.43 13.51
N VAL A 22 1.47 -6.08 12.30
CA VAL A 22 0.43 -5.06 12.05
C VAL A 22 -0.68 -5.59 11.14
N GLY A 23 -1.86 -4.99 11.24
CA GLY A 23 -2.92 -5.12 10.25
C GLY A 23 -2.87 -3.92 9.31
N ILE A 24 -2.90 -4.18 8.00
CA ILE A 24 -2.97 -3.15 6.97
C ILE A 24 -4.29 -3.32 6.22
N ASP A 25 -5.13 -2.29 6.28
CA ASP A 25 -6.23 -2.17 5.35
C ASP A 25 -5.73 -1.45 4.10
N LEU A 26 -5.54 -2.17 3.00
CA LEU A 26 -5.20 -1.59 1.72
C LEU A 26 -6.51 -1.30 0.98
N GLY A 27 -7.14 -0.15 1.14
CA GLY A 27 -8.41 0.12 0.46
C GLY A 27 -8.25 0.65 -0.97
N THR A 28 -9.37 0.80 -1.68
CA THR A 28 -9.38 1.42 -3.02
C THR A 28 -9.17 2.93 -2.95
N THR A 29 -9.78 3.59 -1.97
CA THR A 29 -9.73 5.05 -1.82
C THR A 29 -8.83 5.47 -0.66
N HIS A 30 -8.87 4.72 0.43
CA HIS A 30 -8.15 5.00 1.66
C HIS A 30 -7.52 3.72 2.17
N SER A 31 -6.36 3.84 2.77
CA SER A 31 -5.66 2.76 3.43
C SER A 31 -5.25 3.21 4.82
N LEU A 32 -5.01 2.25 5.71
CA LEU A 32 -4.52 2.52 7.07
C LEU A 32 -3.72 1.34 7.59
N VAL A 33 -2.98 1.57 8.67
CA VAL A 33 -2.27 0.53 9.42
C VAL A 33 -2.68 0.61 10.88
N ALA A 34 -2.83 -0.55 11.51
CA ALA A 34 -3.25 -0.69 12.89
C ALA A 34 -2.44 -1.79 13.59
N ALA A 35 -2.37 -1.69 14.91
CA ALA A 35 -1.75 -2.69 15.75
C ALA A 35 -2.51 -2.86 17.07
N VAL A 36 -2.36 -4.02 17.72
CA VAL A 36 -2.92 -4.25 19.05
C VAL A 36 -1.91 -3.81 20.12
N ARG A 37 -2.26 -2.77 20.88
CA ARG A 37 -1.50 -2.22 22.01
C ARG A 37 -2.35 -2.35 23.27
N HIS A 38 -1.77 -2.91 24.34
CA HIS A 38 -2.45 -3.11 25.62
C HIS A 38 -3.82 -3.82 25.51
N GLY A 39 -3.97 -4.73 24.55
CA GLY A 39 -5.21 -5.47 24.29
C GLY A 39 -6.24 -4.74 23.43
N VAL A 40 -5.94 -3.52 22.97
CA VAL A 40 -6.83 -2.68 22.16
C VAL A 40 -6.23 -2.48 20.77
N ALA A 41 -7.06 -2.59 19.72
CA ALA A 41 -6.64 -2.25 18.37
C ALA A 41 -6.62 -0.73 18.19
N GLU A 42 -5.46 -0.20 17.78
CA GLU A 42 -5.24 1.23 17.55
C GLU A 42 -4.71 1.44 16.13
N CYS A 43 -5.25 2.45 15.43
CA CYS A 43 -4.68 2.89 14.15
C CYS A 43 -3.42 3.73 14.41
N LEU A 44 -2.39 3.53 13.60
CA LEU A 44 -1.11 4.22 13.76
C LEU A 44 -1.11 5.49 12.88
N PRO A 45 -0.94 6.69 13.47
CA PRO A 45 -0.94 7.94 12.72
C PRO A 45 0.38 8.16 11.97
N ASP A 46 0.39 9.08 11.01
CA ASP A 46 1.62 9.72 10.54
C ASP A 46 2.09 10.84 11.49
N GLU A 47 3.22 11.47 11.13
CA GLU A 47 3.81 12.60 11.85
C GLU A 47 2.85 13.80 12.03
N GLN A 48 1.80 13.91 11.20
CA GLN A 48 0.78 14.96 11.30
C GLN A 48 -0.47 14.49 12.08
N GLY A 49 -0.43 13.30 12.69
CA GLY A 49 -1.54 12.73 13.44
C GLY A 49 -2.61 12.06 12.57
N ARG A 50 -2.41 11.92 11.26
CA ARG A 50 -3.42 11.36 10.33
C ARG A 50 -3.31 9.84 10.28
N VAL A 51 -4.39 9.17 10.66
CA VAL A 51 -4.49 7.70 10.58
C VAL A 51 -4.89 7.18 9.20
N ILE A 52 -5.58 8.01 8.40
CA ILE A 52 -6.01 7.65 7.05
C ILE A 52 -4.98 8.12 6.01
N LEU A 53 -4.57 7.20 5.14
CA LEU A 53 -3.74 7.48 3.97
C LEU A 53 -4.61 7.38 2.70
N PRO A 54 -4.78 8.45 1.92
CA PRO A 54 -5.37 8.34 0.59
C PRO A 54 -4.59 7.34 -0.28
N SER A 55 -5.29 6.44 -0.96
CA SER A 55 -4.69 5.40 -1.81
C SER A 55 -4.38 5.99 -3.18
N ALA A 56 -3.40 6.90 -3.18
CA ALA A 56 -2.95 7.68 -4.32
C ALA A 56 -1.43 7.68 -4.38
N VAL A 57 -0.87 7.50 -5.57
CA VAL A 57 0.57 7.56 -5.84
C VAL A 57 0.79 8.45 -7.05
N ARG A 58 1.62 9.48 -6.89
CA ARG A 58 2.06 10.34 -8.00
C ARG A 58 3.51 10.07 -8.32
N TYR A 59 3.78 9.70 -9.56
CA TYR A 59 5.15 9.51 -10.05
C TYR A 59 5.72 10.83 -10.58
N LEU A 60 6.94 11.14 -10.16
CA LEU A 60 7.70 12.31 -10.55
C LEU A 60 8.93 11.87 -11.37
N PRO A 61 9.60 12.80 -12.09
CA PRO A 61 10.86 12.47 -12.76
C PRO A 61 11.93 11.96 -11.78
N GLU A 62 12.87 11.17 -12.31
CA GLU A 62 14.07 10.70 -11.59
C GLU A 62 13.77 9.74 -10.41
N GLY A 63 12.78 8.85 -10.54
CA GLY A 63 12.48 7.85 -9.49
C GLY A 63 11.80 8.41 -8.24
N ARG A 64 11.43 9.69 -8.26
CA ARG A 64 10.73 10.34 -7.15
C ARG A 64 9.23 10.03 -7.20
N ARG A 65 8.60 9.99 -6.02
CA ARG A 65 7.16 9.81 -5.90
C ARG A 65 6.60 10.59 -4.71
N GLN A 66 5.33 10.95 -4.83
CA GLN A 66 4.49 11.43 -3.73
C GLN A 66 3.42 10.39 -3.48
N ILE A 67 3.05 10.16 -2.22
CA ILE A 67 2.04 9.17 -1.82
C ILE A 67 1.03 9.86 -0.90
N GLY A 68 -0.22 9.41 -0.94
CA GLY A 68 -1.22 9.88 0.02
C GLY A 68 -1.81 11.23 -0.34
N ALA A 69 -1.90 12.10 0.66
CA ALA A 69 -2.52 13.42 0.52
C ALA A 69 -1.82 14.28 -0.54
N ASP A 70 -0.49 14.24 -0.61
CA ASP A 70 0.29 15.03 -1.57
C ASP A 70 0.07 14.57 -3.01
N ALA A 71 -0.03 13.25 -3.22
CA ALA A 71 -0.41 12.70 -4.51
C ALA A 71 -1.84 13.10 -4.90
N LEU A 72 -2.79 12.93 -3.98
CA LEU A 72 -4.20 13.23 -4.23
C LEU A 72 -4.41 14.73 -4.55
N ALA A 73 -3.71 15.63 -3.87
CA ALA A 73 -3.79 17.07 -4.11
C ALA A 73 -3.35 17.44 -5.54
N ALA A 74 -2.42 16.69 -6.13
CA ALA A 74 -1.92 16.92 -7.48
C ALA A 74 -2.77 16.23 -8.57
N GLN A 75 -3.83 15.51 -8.23
CA GLN A 75 -4.60 14.72 -9.22
C GLN A 75 -5.17 15.56 -10.36
N ALA A 76 -5.63 16.79 -10.08
CA ALA A 76 -6.21 17.66 -11.11
C ALA A 76 -5.14 18.26 -12.04
N GLU A 77 -3.94 18.52 -11.50
CA GLU A 77 -2.83 19.12 -12.25
C GLU A 77 -2.03 18.08 -13.05
N ASP A 78 -1.89 16.88 -12.50
CA ASP A 78 -1.07 15.81 -13.06
C ASP A 78 -1.81 14.46 -13.09
N PRO A 79 -2.94 14.38 -13.81
CA PRO A 79 -3.83 13.22 -13.74
C PRO A 79 -3.23 11.95 -14.35
N GLU A 80 -2.38 12.06 -15.37
CA GLU A 80 -1.78 10.91 -16.05
C GLU A 80 -0.74 10.19 -15.17
N ASN A 81 -0.09 10.92 -14.26
CA ASN A 81 0.96 10.38 -13.38
C ASN A 81 0.50 10.20 -11.93
N THR A 82 -0.74 10.59 -11.61
CA THR A 82 -1.36 10.44 -10.29
C THR A 82 -2.36 9.29 -10.31
N ILE A 83 -1.89 8.12 -9.88
CA ILE A 83 -2.66 6.89 -9.90
C ILE A 83 -3.50 6.79 -8.63
N VAL A 84 -4.82 6.74 -8.79
CA VAL A 84 -5.80 6.52 -7.73
C VAL A 84 -6.60 5.26 -8.02
N SER A 85 -7.27 4.71 -7.01
CA SER A 85 -8.13 3.52 -7.17
C SER A 85 -7.42 2.31 -7.79
N VAL A 86 -6.09 2.20 -7.63
CA VAL A 86 -5.28 1.18 -8.31
C VAL A 86 -5.69 -0.25 -7.99
N LYS A 87 -6.29 -0.48 -6.80
CA LYS A 87 -6.85 -1.77 -6.41
C LYS A 87 -7.89 -2.31 -7.40
N ARG A 88 -8.55 -1.45 -8.18
CA ARG A 88 -9.52 -1.84 -9.22
C ARG A 88 -8.85 -2.49 -10.44
N PHE A 89 -7.55 -2.34 -10.61
CA PHE A 89 -6.79 -2.89 -11.73
C PHE A 89 -6.01 -4.16 -11.35
N MET A 90 -5.85 -4.44 -10.05
CA MET A 90 -5.15 -5.65 -9.60
C MET A 90 -5.86 -6.91 -10.09
N GLY A 91 -5.09 -7.81 -10.69
CA GLY A 91 -5.59 -9.09 -11.23
C GLY A 91 -6.37 -8.97 -12.54
N ARG A 92 -6.38 -7.80 -13.18
CA ARG A 92 -7.17 -7.54 -14.40
C ARG A 92 -6.29 -7.36 -15.63
N GLY A 93 -6.73 -7.92 -16.75
CA GLY A 93 -6.18 -7.59 -18.06
C GLY A 93 -6.79 -6.29 -18.61
N LEU A 94 -6.25 -5.80 -19.73
CA LEU A 94 -6.74 -4.56 -20.35
C LEU A 94 -8.22 -4.65 -20.77
N ALA A 95 -8.68 -5.84 -21.17
CA ALA A 95 -10.06 -6.10 -21.58
C ALA A 95 -11.08 -5.97 -20.42
N ASP A 96 -10.65 -6.16 -19.16
CA ASP A 96 -11.53 -6.12 -17.99
C ASP A 96 -11.76 -4.69 -17.47
N VAL A 97 -11.04 -3.70 -18.01
CA VAL A 97 -11.19 -2.29 -17.64
C VAL A 97 -12.22 -1.61 -18.53
N VAL A 98 -13.45 -1.60 -18.03
CA VAL A 98 -14.57 -0.86 -18.64
C VAL A 98 -14.32 0.64 -18.56
N ASN A 99 -14.72 1.40 -19.58
CA ASN A 99 -14.60 2.85 -19.65
C ASN A 99 -13.18 3.41 -19.51
N ARG A 100 -12.15 2.64 -19.91
CA ARG A 100 -10.75 3.09 -19.86
C ARG A 100 -10.49 4.45 -20.53
N ALA A 101 -11.26 4.79 -21.57
CA ALA A 101 -11.16 6.06 -22.29
C ALA A 101 -11.59 7.29 -21.46
N GLN A 102 -12.28 7.09 -20.33
CA GLN A 102 -12.64 8.15 -19.39
C GLN A 102 -11.60 8.32 -18.27
N LEU A 103 -10.62 7.42 -18.20
CA LEU A 103 -9.53 7.49 -17.23
C LEU A 103 -8.35 8.23 -17.86
N PRO A 104 -7.59 9.01 -17.07
CA PRO A 104 -6.43 9.74 -17.59
C PRO A 104 -5.20 8.84 -17.81
N TYR A 105 -5.32 7.54 -17.60
CA TYR A 105 -4.18 6.62 -17.58
C TYR A 105 -3.88 6.06 -18.96
N GLN A 106 -2.59 6.04 -19.28
CA GLN A 106 -2.07 5.31 -20.44
C GLN A 106 -1.84 3.86 -20.01
N PHE A 107 -2.77 2.97 -20.36
CA PHE A 107 -2.66 1.55 -20.03
C PHE A 107 -1.84 0.79 -21.08
N GLU A 108 -1.01 -0.14 -20.62
CA GLU A 108 -0.29 -1.08 -21.46
C GLU A 108 -0.79 -2.51 -21.22
N ASP A 109 -1.02 -3.24 -22.32
CA ASP A 109 -1.33 -4.66 -22.24
C ASP A 109 -0.04 -5.46 -22.00
N ARG A 110 -0.09 -6.32 -20.98
CA ARG A 110 1.04 -7.16 -20.55
C ARG A 110 0.51 -8.54 -20.17
N PRO A 111 1.33 -9.61 -20.33
CA PRO A 111 0.93 -10.94 -19.90
C PRO A 111 0.54 -10.97 -18.42
N GLY A 112 -0.66 -11.49 -18.12
CA GLY A 112 -1.17 -11.69 -16.76
C GLY A 112 -1.96 -10.52 -16.17
N MET A 113 -1.48 -9.28 -16.31
CA MET A 113 -2.17 -8.09 -15.78
C MET A 113 -1.79 -6.86 -16.60
N LEU A 114 -2.72 -5.91 -16.72
CA LEU A 114 -2.41 -4.60 -17.31
C LEU A 114 -1.30 -3.87 -16.54
N ALA A 115 -0.63 -2.95 -17.21
CA ALA A 115 0.27 -1.99 -16.60
C ALA A 115 -0.16 -0.55 -16.94
N ILE A 116 0.43 0.41 -16.24
CA ILE A 116 0.15 1.84 -16.37
C ILE A 116 1.46 2.54 -16.72
N ALA A 117 1.51 3.20 -17.87
CA ALA A 117 2.65 4.03 -18.24
C ALA A 117 2.61 5.33 -17.43
N THR A 118 3.74 5.66 -16.81
CA THR A 118 3.96 6.89 -16.05
C THR A 118 5.25 7.54 -16.53
N ARG A 119 5.50 8.79 -16.14
CA ARG A 119 6.77 9.46 -16.41
C ARG A 119 7.98 8.79 -15.75
N ASP A 120 7.76 7.97 -14.73
CA ASP A 120 8.79 7.14 -14.09
C ASP A 120 8.83 5.71 -14.67
N GLY A 121 8.33 5.55 -15.90
CA GLY A 121 8.23 4.26 -16.57
C GLY A 121 6.93 3.52 -16.29
N VAL A 122 6.86 2.31 -16.82
CA VAL A 122 5.68 1.44 -16.72
C VAL A 122 5.60 0.82 -15.33
N LYS A 123 4.43 0.91 -14.69
CA LYS A 123 4.16 0.36 -13.36
C LYS A 123 2.98 -0.60 -13.40
N SER A 124 3.12 -1.76 -12.79
CA SER A 124 1.99 -2.66 -12.54
C SER A 124 1.11 -2.15 -11.39
N PRO A 125 -0.19 -2.51 -11.35
CA PRO A 125 -1.03 -2.22 -10.19
C PRO A 125 -0.44 -2.72 -8.86
N VAL A 126 0.31 -3.83 -8.90
CA VAL A 126 1.00 -4.39 -7.73
C VAL A 126 2.11 -3.46 -7.23
N GLU A 127 2.93 -2.92 -8.12
CA GLU A 127 4.00 -1.96 -7.76
C GLU A 127 3.42 -0.67 -7.20
N VAL A 128 2.36 -0.14 -7.79
CA VAL A 128 1.68 1.06 -7.26
C VAL A 128 1.12 0.80 -5.87
N SER A 129 0.48 -0.35 -5.65
CA SER A 129 0.02 -0.75 -4.31
C SER A 129 1.18 -0.95 -3.33
N ALA A 130 2.35 -1.39 -3.79
CA ALA A 130 3.53 -1.55 -2.94
C ALA A 130 4.05 -0.22 -2.39
N GLU A 131 3.95 0.90 -3.12
CA GLU A 131 4.30 2.23 -2.60
C GLU A 131 3.40 2.65 -1.42
N ILE A 132 2.10 2.32 -1.50
CA ILE A 132 1.13 2.56 -0.42
C ILE A 132 1.47 1.68 0.80
N LEU A 133 1.72 0.38 0.56
CA LEU A 133 2.10 -0.55 1.62
C LEU A 133 3.42 -0.17 2.29
N ALA A 134 4.42 0.28 1.53
CA ALA A 134 5.69 0.76 2.07
C ALA A 134 5.49 2.00 2.95
N THR A 135 4.64 2.93 2.54
CA THR A 135 4.29 4.12 3.34
C THR A 135 3.65 3.71 4.67
N LEU A 136 2.74 2.74 4.66
CA LEU A 136 2.08 2.23 5.87
C LEU A 136 3.03 1.42 6.76
N ARG A 137 3.97 0.66 6.16
CA ARG A 137 5.05 0.00 6.88
C ARG A 137 5.90 1.03 7.63
N PHE A 138 6.37 2.08 6.95
CA PHE A 138 7.19 3.11 7.59
C PHE A 138 6.48 3.81 8.75
N ARG A 139 5.18 4.11 8.63
CA ARG A 139 4.38 4.66 9.74
C ARG A 139 4.37 3.75 10.96
N ALA A 140 4.25 2.44 10.72
CA ALA A 140 4.27 1.47 11.80
C ALA A 140 5.66 1.31 12.43
N GLU A 141 6.72 1.23 11.62
CA GLU A 141 8.11 1.17 12.08
C GLU A 141 8.44 2.39 12.95
N ASP A 142 8.03 3.60 12.52
CA ASP A 142 8.19 4.83 13.29
C ASP A 142 7.41 4.80 14.62
N SER A 143 6.16 4.35 14.58
CA SER A 143 5.32 4.21 15.80
C SER A 143 5.89 3.24 16.83
N PHE A 144 6.69 2.27 16.41
CA PHE A 144 7.29 1.26 17.29
C PHE A 144 8.78 1.47 17.56
N ALA A 145 9.44 2.37 16.80
CA ALA A 145 10.89 2.54 16.77
C ALA A 145 11.65 1.21 16.57
N ASP A 146 11.09 0.33 15.72
CA ASP A 146 11.57 -1.05 15.51
C ASP A 146 11.03 -1.60 14.18
N ASP A 147 11.70 -2.61 13.63
CA ASP A 147 11.32 -3.21 12.34
C ASP A 147 10.08 -4.10 12.48
N LEU A 148 9.28 -4.18 11.42
CA LEU A 148 8.14 -5.11 11.40
C LEU A 148 8.59 -6.53 11.10
N PHE A 149 8.11 -7.47 11.90
CA PHE A 149 8.26 -8.90 11.63
C PHE A 149 7.28 -9.37 10.55
N GLY A 150 6.07 -8.81 10.50
CA GLY A 150 5.07 -9.20 9.50
C GLY A 150 3.83 -8.33 9.47
N ALA A 151 3.00 -8.54 8.46
CA ALA A 151 1.73 -7.83 8.28
C ALA A 151 0.62 -8.79 7.82
N VAL A 152 -0.61 -8.48 8.23
CA VAL A 152 -1.84 -9.05 7.68
C VAL A 152 -2.48 -7.98 6.82
N ILE A 153 -2.69 -8.25 5.53
CA ILE A 153 -3.21 -7.28 4.56
C ILE A 153 -4.63 -7.68 4.13
N THR A 154 -5.56 -6.73 4.14
CA THR A 154 -6.96 -6.97 3.74
C THR A 154 -7.12 -7.10 2.22
N VAL A 155 -8.03 -7.98 1.82
CA VAL A 155 -8.54 -8.11 0.44
C VAL A 155 -10.07 -8.15 0.47
N PRO A 156 -10.75 -7.78 -0.63
CA PRO A 156 -12.18 -8.04 -0.76
C PRO A 156 -12.51 -9.53 -0.56
N ALA A 157 -13.69 -9.82 -0.02
CA ALA A 157 -14.18 -11.18 0.20
C ALA A 157 -14.58 -11.89 -1.11
#